data_AF-A0A2D0H815-F1
#
_entry.id   AF-A0A2D0H815-F1
#
_cell.length_a   1.000
_cell.length_b   1.000
_cell.length_c   1.000
_cell.angle_alpha   90.00
_cell.angle_beta   90.00
_cell.angle_gamma   90.00
#
_symmetry.space_group_name_H-M   'P 1'
#
loop_
_entity.id
_entity.type
_entity.pdbx_description
1 polymer ?
#
loop_
_entity_poly.entity_id
_entity_poly.type
_entity_poly.pdbx_seq_one_letter_code
_entity_poly.pdbx_strand_id
1 'polypeptide(L)'
;MQWDNRNKVLGNKKLKIKPSNNALKYYTKLARQHTSLANIRLNTTQKMTTDISRKAAVIRIEDLNVQGIIANHKLASAVSNNCFYEIRRQLIYKQSHYGTKVELVDRWYPSSLRCSKCGHIQPMELSERVYNCGKCSNILSP
;
A
#
# COMPACT_ATOMS: atom_id res chain seq x y z
N MET A 1 -13.38 0.08 3.38
CA MET A 1 -13.32 0.24 4.85
C MET A 1 -14.72 0.63 5.36
N GLN A 2 -15.16 0.09 6.50
CA GLN A 2 -16.59 0.08 6.94
C GLN A 2 -17.17 1.45 7.40
N TRP A 3 -16.41 2.55 7.36
CA TRP A 3 -16.85 3.85 7.91
C TRP A 3 -17.26 4.88 6.85
N ASP A 4 -16.84 4.75 5.59
CA ASP A 4 -17.18 5.72 4.52
C ASP A 4 -18.59 5.55 3.94
N ASN A 5 -19.38 4.61 4.47
CA ASN A 5 -20.73 4.41 3.99
C ASN A 5 -21.64 5.49 4.57
N ARG A 6 -21.88 6.55 3.79
CA ARG A 6 -22.79 7.66 4.12
C ARG A 6 -24.22 7.20 4.43
N ASN A 7 -24.59 6.00 3.97
CA ASN A 7 -25.89 5.38 4.18
C ASN A 7 -25.87 4.29 5.27
N LYS A 8 -24.87 4.29 6.16
CA LYS A 8 -24.78 3.31 7.24
C LYS A 8 -25.86 3.58 8.28
N VAL A 9 -26.90 2.74 8.25
CA VAL A 9 -27.93 2.72 9.27
C VAL A 9 -27.39 1.96 10.49
N LEU A 10 -27.33 2.64 11.64
CA LEU A 10 -26.97 2.03 12.92
C LEU A 10 -28.16 1.24 13.48
N GLY A 11 -27.89 0.13 14.18
CA GLY A 11 -28.94 -0.77 14.68
C GLY A 11 -29.25 -1.92 13.72
N ASN A 12 -30.33 -2.66 13.98
CA ASN A 12 -30.71 -3.79 13.13
C ASN A 12 -31.63 -3.29 12.00
N LYS A 13 -31.05 -3.06 10.81
CA LYS A 13 -31.79 -2.60 9.63
C LYS A 13 -32.91 -3.57 9.21
N LYS A 14 -32.68 -4.89 9.32
CA LYS A 14 -33.64 -5.93 8.91
C LYS A 14 -34.86 -5.95 9.82
N LEU A 15 -34.65 -5.73 11.12
CA LEU A 15 -35.71 -5.70 12.14
C LEU A 15 -36.24 -4.28 12.43
N LYS A 16 -35.74 -3.25 11.74
CA LYS A 16 -36.06 -1.82 11.97
C LYS A 16 -35.84 -1.36 13.42
N ILE A 17 -34.92 -2.00 14.14
CA ILE A 17 -34.62 -1.67 15.54
C ILE A 17 -33.60 -0.54 15.58
N LYS A 18 -33.97 0.57 16.24
CA LYS A 18 -33.08 1.70 16.49
C LYS A 18 -31.94 1.31 17.45
N PRO A 19 -30.73 1.88 17.29
CA PRO A 19 -29.62 1.61 18.19
C PRO A 19 -29.90 2.21 19.59
N SER A 20 -29.41 1.56 20.63
CA SER A 20 -29.44 2.11 21.98
C SER A 20 -28.48 3.30 22.13
N ASN A 21 -28.67 4.13 23.16
CA ASN A 21 -27.77 5.26 23.44
C ASN A 21 -26.32 4.81 23.69
N ASN A 22 -26.11 3.65 24.31
CA ASN A 22 -24.78 3.09 24.51
C ASN A 22 -24.13 2.62 23.19
N ALA A 23 -24.92 2.03 22.28
CA ALA A 23 -24.43 1.66 20.96
C ALA A 23 -24.02 2.91 20.15
N LEU A 24 -24.81 4.00 20.20
CA LEU A 24 -24.47 5.27 19.56
C LEU A 24 -23.15 5.85 20.08
N LYS A 25 -22.93 5.82 21.40
CA LYS A 25 -21.66 6.23 22.02
C LYS A 25 -20.49 5.39 21.52
N TYR A 26 -20.65 4.07 21.45
CA TYR A 26 -19.64 3.15 20.95
C TYR A 26 -19.27 3.45 19.49
N TYR A 27 -20.26 3.58 18.59
CA TYR A 27 -20.01 3.86 17.18
C TYR A 27 -19.32 5.21 16.96
N THR A 28 -19.70 6.24 17.72
CA THR A 28 -19.02 7.54 17.68
C THR A 28 -17.55 7.43 18.07
N LYS A 29 -17.25 6.67 19.14
CA LYS A 29 -15.85 6.42 19.57
C LYS A 29 -15.06 5.66 18.50
N LEU A 30 -15.65 4.62 17.93
CA LEU A 30 -15.04 3.81 16.86
C LEU A 30 -14.76 4.65 15.61
N ALA A 31 -15.72 5.50 15.20
CA ALA A 31 -15.55 6.41 14.08
C ALA A 31 -14.36 7.36 14.30
N ARG A 32 -14.26 7.98 15.48
CA ARG A 32 -13.13 8.86 15.84
C ARG A 32 -11.79 8.12 15.77
N GLN A 33 -11.73 6.88 16.25
CA GLN A 33 -10.51 6.06 16.16
C GLN A 33 -10.12 5.78 14.70
N HIS A 34 -11.08 5.40 13.86
CA HIS A 34 -10.83 5.19 12.43
C HIS A 34 -10.38 6.47 11.72
N THR A 35 -11.01 7.62 12.00
CA THR A 35 -10.58 8.92 11.47
C THR A 35 -9.14 9.24 11.89
N SER A 36 -8.80 9.03 13.16
CA SER A 36 -7.44 9.24 13.66
C SER A 36 -6.42 8.36 12.92
N LEU A 37 -6.71 7.06 12.78
CA LEU A 37 -5.86 6.12 12.03
C LEU A 37 -5.72 6.53 10.54
N ALA A 38 -6.80 6.98 9.91
CA ALA A 38 -6.78 7.46 8.53
C ALA A 38 -5.90 8.71 8.39
N ASN A 39 -6.00 9.66 9.33
CA ASN A 39 -5.18 10.87 9.35
C ASN A 39 -3.70 10.55 9.58
N ILE A 40 -3.38 9.61 10.48
CA ILE A 40 -2.01 9.13 10.70
C ILE A 40 -1.45 8.53 9.40
N ARG A 41 -2.20 7.63 8.76
CA ARG A 41 -1.79 7.01 7.48
C ARG A 41 -1.53 8.07 6.42
N LEU A 42 -2.47 9.01 6.24
CA LEU A 42 -2.32 10.09 5.27
C LEU A 42 -1.08 10.94 5.55
N ASN A 43 -0.85 11.34 6.80
CA ASN A 43 0.31 12.12 7.21
C ASN A 43 1.62 11.37 6.96
N THR A 44 1.68 10.08 7.30
CA THR A 44 2.85 9.23 7.04
C THR A 44 3.12 9.12 5.55
N THR A 45 2.10 8.81 4.73
CA THR A 45 2.25 8.73 3.28
C THR A 45 2.70 10.05 2.68
N GLN A 46 2.15 11.18 3.15
CA GLN A 46 2.53 12.52 2.71
C GLN A 46 4.00 12.82 3.01
N LYS A 47 4.43 12.61 4.25
CA LYS A 47 5.83 12.85 4.65
C LYS A 47 6.80 11.95 3.88
N MET A 48 6.49 10.66 3.79
CA MET A 48 7.31 9.67 3.08
C MET A 48 7.47 10.03 1.60
N THR A 49 6.37 10.31 0.90
CA THR A 49 6.41 10.64 -0.54
C THR A 49 7.06 11.98 -0.82
N THR A 50 6.94 12.97 0.08
CA THR A 50 7.70 14.22 0.00
C THR A 50 9.19 13.97 0.15
N ASP A 51 9.60 13.19 1.14
CA ASP A 51 11.01 12.89 1.39
C ASP A 51 11.65 12.17 0.19
N ILE A 52 10.98 11.14 -0.35
CA ILE A 52 11.43 10.41 -1.53
C ILE A 52 11.56 11.36 -2.74
N SER A 53 10.53 12.19 -3.00
CA SER A 53 10.54 13.10 -4.16
C SER A 53 11.65 14.15 -4.06
N ARG A 54 11.99 14.61 -2.86
CA ARG A 54 13.08 15.58 -2.67
C ARG A 54 14.48 14.97 -2.87
N LYS A 55 14.64 13.68 -2.58
CA LYS A 55 15.95 13.01 -2.61
C LYS A 55 16.25 12.30 -3.92
N ALA A 56 15.22 11.87 -4.65
CA ALA A 56 15.37 11.12 -5.89
C ALA A 56 15.10 12.00 -7.11
N ALA A 57 15.98 11.91 -8.11
CA ALA A 57 15.74 12.51 -9.43
C ALA A 57 14.78 11.65 -10.28
N VAL A 58 14.87 10.33 -10.16
CA VAL A 58 14.03 9.36 -10.87
C VAL A 58 13.52 8.30 -9.89
N ILE A 59 12.22 8.05 -9.92
CA ILE A 59 11.53 7.05 -9.11
C ILE A 59 10.87 6.06 -10.07
N ARG A 60 11.13 4.77 -9.87
CA ARG A 60 10.49 3.69 -10.61
C ARG A 60 9.56 2.92 -9.68
N ILE A 61 8.29 2.80 -10.07
CA ILE A 61 7.26 2.14 -9.27
C ILE A 61 6.75 0.94 -10.06
N GLU A 62 6.75 -0.24 -9.44
CA GLU A 62 6.18 -1.45 -10.02
C GLU A 62 4.65 -1.34 -10.15
N ASP A 63 4.10 -1.68 -11.31
CA ASP A 63 2.65 -1.79 -11.49
C ASP A 63 2.10 -3.11 -10.92
N LEU A 64 1.96 -3.15 -9.60
CA LEU A 64 1.35 -4.29 -8.89
C LEU A 64 -0.16 -4.35 -9.16
N ASN A 65 -0.69 -5.56 -9.38
CA ASN A 65 -2.13 -5.81 -9.40
C ASN A 65 -2.72 -5.77 -7.97
N VAL A 66 -2.81 -4.56 -7.39
CA VAL A 66 -3.30 -4.35 -6.02
C VAL A 66 -4.68 -4.95 -5.82
N GLN A 67 -5.57 -4.86 -6.82
CA GLN A 67 -6.90 -5.45 -6.76
C GLN A 67 -6.86 -6.98 -6.66
N GLY A 68 -6.01 -7.63 -7.44
CA GLY A 68 -5.78 -9.08 -7.36
C GLY A 68 -5.19 -9.51 -6.01
N ILE A 69 -4.25 -8.73 -5.46
CA ILE A 69 -3.68 -9.03 -4.15
C ILE A 69 -4.73 -8.86 -3.03
N ILE A 70 -5.60 -7.85 -3.13
CA ILE A 70 -6.70 -7.63 -2.18
C ILE A 70 -7.76 -8.74 -2.25
N ALA A 71 -7.95 -9.37 -3.42
CA ALA A 71 -8.85 -10.52 -3.54
C ALA A 71 -8.40 -11.72 -2.67
N ASN A 72 -7.10 -11.82 -2.36
CA ASN A 72 -6.61 -12.78 -1.39
C ASN A 72 -6.84 -12.26 0.05
N HIS A 73 -7.86 -12.79 0.73
CA HIS A 73 -8.24 -12.38 2.08
C HIS A 73 -7.10 -12.47 3.12
N LYS A 74 -6.12 -13.36 2.93
CA LYS A 74 -4.94 -13.46 3.82
C LYS A 74 -4.03 -12.22 3.72
N LEU A 75 -3.93 -11.63 2.53
CA LEU A 75 -3.08 -10.47 2.25
C LEU A 75 -3.84 -9.15 2.24
N ALA A 76 -5.16 -9.20 2.07
CA ALA A 76 -6.02 -8.03 1.92
C ALA A 76 -5.84 -6.98 3.03
N SER A 77 -5.75 -7.41 4.28
CA SER A 77 -5.57 -6.50 5.42
C SER A 77 -4.20 -5.81 5.37
N ALA A 78 -3.13 -6.58 5.18
CA ALA A 78 -1.77 -6.03 5.09
C ALA A 78 -1.63 -5.06 3.92
N VAL A 79 -2.14 -5.42 2.74
CA VAL A 79 -2.07 -4.59 1.53
C VAL A 79 -2.91 -3.32 1.67
N SER A 80 -4.11 -3.42 2.24
CA SER A 80 -4.97 -2.26 2.50
C SER A 80 -4.34 -1.29 3.50
N ASN A 81 -3.56 -1.79 4.46
CA ASN A 81 -2.87 -0.96 5.44
C ASN A 81 -1.63 -0.24 4.87
N ASN A 82 -1.02 -0.77 3.81
CA ASN A 82 0.16 -0.19 3.17
C ASN A 82 -0.14 0.91 2.13
N CYS A 83 -1.43 1.13 1.79
CA CYS A 83 -1.85 2.28 0.97
C CYS A 83 -1.12 2.40 -0.39
N PHE A 84 -0.74 1.30 -1.05
CA PHE A 84 0.06 1.31 -2.29
C PHE A 84 -0.48 2.23 -3.38
N TYR A 85 -1.79 2.23 -3.58
CA TYR A 85 -2.44 3.13 -4.54
C TYR A 85 -2.22 4.60 -4.19
N GLU A 86 -2.37 4.96 -2.91
CA GLU A 86 -2.21 6.33 -2.44
C GLU A 86 -0.76 6.79 -2.51
N ILE A 87 0.21 5.92 -2.20
CA ILE A 87 1.64 6.20 -2.38
C ILE A 87 1.92 6.55 -3.86
N ARG A 88 1.45 5.71 -4.79
CA ARG A 88 1.62 5.95 -6.24
C ARG A 88 0.99 7.27 -6.66
N ARG A 89 -0.26 7.52 -6.27
CA ARG A 89 -0.98 8.78 -6.55
C ARG A 89 -0.20 9.99 -6.02
N GLN A 90 0.35 9.89 -4.81
CA GLN A 90 1.11 10.97 -4.19
C GLN A 90 2.43 11.27 -4.88
N LEU A 91 3.19 10.24 -5.27
CA LEU A 91 4.43 10.42 -6.02
C LEU A 91 4.18 11.05 -7.40
N ILE A 92 3.15 10.59 -8.12
CA ILE A 92 2.79 11.13 -9.44
C ILE A 92 2.44 12.62 -9.35
N TYR A 93 1.62 13.05 -8.38
CA TYR A 93 1.31 14.48 -8.27
C TYR A 93 2.52 15.31 -7.84
N LYS A 94 3.40 14.75 -6.99
CA LYS A 94 4.59 15.46 -6.47
C LYS A 94 5.71 15.60 -7.49
N GLN A 95 5.73 14.77 -8.54
CA GLN A 95 6.71 14.83 -9.62
C GLN A 95 6.84 16.25 -10.20
N SER A 96 5.71 16.93 -10.50
CA SER A 96 5.74 18.28 -11.06
C SER A 96 6.23 19.34 -10.06
N HIS A 97 6.04 19.10 -8.76
CA HIS A 97 6.41 20.04 -7.71
C HIS A 97 7.90 19.99 -7.35
N TYR A 98 8.52 18.80 -7.40
CA TYR A 98 9.93 18.61 -7.05
C TYR A 98 10.85 18.37 -8.25
N GLY A 99 10.32 18.30 -9.47
CA GLY A 99 11.10 18.01 -10.67
C GLY A 99 11.54 16.54 -10.78
N THR A 100 11.03 15.66 -9.93
CA THR A 100 11.31 14.22 -9.96
C THR A 100 10.58 13.56 -11.12
N LYS A 101 11.22 12.61 -11.80
CA LYS A 101 10.54 11.77 -12.80
C LYS A 101 10.01 10.49 -12.16
N VAL A 102 8.71 10.22 -12.27
CA VAL A 102 8.08 8.97 -11.82
C VAL A 102 7.71 8.12 -13.03
N GLU A 103 8.25 6.91 -13.08
CA GLU A 103 8.02 5.95 -14.16
C GLU A 103 7.35 4.69 -13.59
N LEU A 104 6.28 4.23 -14.25
CA LEU A 104 5.69 2.93 -13.93
C LEU A 104 6.45 1.85 -14.70
N VAL A 105 6.96 0.87 -13.96
CA VAL A 105 7.64 -0.30 -14.53
C VAL A 105 6.59 -1.35 -14.85
N ASP A 106 6.76 -2.00 -16.00
CA ASP A 106 5.87 -3.06 -16.44
C ASP A 106 5.71 -4.16 -15.39
N ARG A 107 4.50 -4.71 -15.29
CA ARG A 107 4.15 -5.71 -14.29
C ARG A 107 4.92 -7.01 -14.44
N TRP A 108 5.29 -7.35 -15.68
CA TRP A 108 6.04 -8.58 -15.98
C TRP A 108 7.54 -8.38 -15.89
N TYR A 109 8.00 -7.20 -15.44
CA TYR A 109 9.39 -6.95 -15.18
C TYR A 109 9.88 -7.83 -14.01
N PRO A 110 10.89 -8.69 -14.23
CA PRO A 110 11.33 -9.66 -13.23
C PRO A 110 12.27 -9.00 -12.20
N SER A 111 11.81 -7.96 -11.48
CA SER A 111 12.65 -7.21 -10.54
C SER A 111 13.21 -8.06 -9.41
N SER A 112 12.37 -8.92 -8.82
CA SER A 112 12.73 -9.82 -7.72
C SER A 112 13.52 -11.04 -8.16
N LEU A 113 13.51 -11.36 -9.45
CA LEU A 113 14.17 -12.54 -10.02
C LEU A 113 15.47 -12.17 -10.75
N ARG A 114 15.69 -10.88 -11.05
CA ARG A 114 16.84 -10.38 -11.82
C ARG A 114 17.95 -9.90 -10.89
N CYS A 115 19.15 -10.43 -11.09
CA CYS A 115 20.33 -9.97 -10.39
C CYS A 115 20.66 -8.51 -10.74
N SER A 116 20.79 -7.65 -9.75
CA SER A 116 21.17 -6.24 -9.92
C SER A 116 22.59 -6.04 -10.48
N LYS A 117 23.49 -7.02 -10.30
CA LYS A 117 24.88 -6.96 -10.75
C LYS A 117 25.08 -7.42 -12.20
N CYS A 118 24.48 -8.55 -12.58
CA CYS A 118 24.77 -9.20 -13.87
C CYS A 118 23.53 -9.40 -14.77
N GLY A 119 22.34 -9.03 -14.29
CA GLY A 119 21.09 -9.15 -15.05
C GLY A 119 20.57 -10.58 -15.23
N HIS A 120 21.24 -11.60 -14.67
CA HIS A 120 20.77 -12.99 -14.72
C HIS A 120 19.41 -13.13 -14.01
N ILE A 121 18.47 -13.79 -14.67
CA ILE A 121 17.13 -14.06 -14.14
C ILE A 121 17.10 -15.50 -13.65
N GLN A 122 16.71 -15.70 -12.40
CA GLN A 122 16.53 -17.02 -11.80
C GLN A 122 15.26 -17.03 -10.93
N PRO A 123 14.54 -18.16 -10.84
CA PRO A 123 13.41 -18.30 -9.95
C PRO A 123 13.85 -18.16 -8.48
N MET A 124 12.98 -17.63 -7.64
CA MET A 124 13.19 -17.48 -6.20
C MET A 124 11.85 -17.68 -5.50
N GLU A 125 11.84 -18.51 -4.46
CA GLU A 125 10.63 -18.78 -3.70
C GLU A 125 10.30 -17.62 -2.75
N LEU A 126 9.01 -17.36 -2.52
CA LEU A 126 8.55 -16.29 -1.62
C LEU A 126 9.01 -16.48 -0.17
N SER A 127 9.44 -17.68 0.23
CA SER A 127 10.03 -17.97 1.55
C SER A 127 11.50 -17.59 1.64
N GLU A 128 12.20 -17.54 0.52
CA GLU A 128 13.61 -17.16 0.48
C GLU A 128 13.74 -15.66 0.75
N ARG A 129 14.71 -15.30 1.59
CA ARG A 129 14.96 -13.90 1.98
C ARG A 129 16.33 -13.41 1.51
N VAL A 130 17.21 -14.33 1.16
CA VAL A 130 18.55 -14.05 0.66
C VAL A 130 18.58 -14.48 -0.80
N TYR A 131 18.81 -13.53 -1.70
CA TYR A 131 18.99 -13.82 -3.12
C TYR A 131 20.47 -14.12 -3.37
N ASN A 132 20.78 -15.34 -3.83
CA ASN A 132 22.13 -15.74 -4.23
C ASN A 132 22.17 -15.99 -5.74
N CYS A 133 22.85 -15.13 -6.50
CA CYS A 133 22.91 -15.26 -7.95
C CYS A 133 23.75 -16.47 -8.38
N GLY A 134 23.15 -17.43 -9.09
CA GLY A 134 23.84 -18.60 -9.63
C GLY A 134 24.89 -18.30 -10.70
N LYS A 135 24.91 -17.08 -11.27
CA LYS A 135 25.86 -16.69 -12.33
C LYS A 135 27.07 -15.89 -11.83
N CYS A 136 26.88 -14.98 -10.87
CA CYS A 136 27.93 -14.06 -10.41
C CYS A 136 28.15 -14.07 -8.90
N SER A 137 27.49 -14.97 -8.18
CA SER A 137 27.56 -15.14 -6.72
C SER A 137 27.27 -13.86 -5.93
N ASN A 138 26.54 -12.92 -6.53
CA ASN A 138 26.10 -11.73 -5.84
C ASN A 138 25.01 -12.10 -4.84
N ILE A 139 25.25 -11.81 -3.56
CA ILE A 139 24.33 -12.05 -2.46
C ILE A 139 23.62 -10.73 -2.14
N LEU A 140 22.29 -10.73 -2.21
CA LEU A 140 21.45 -9.65 -1.72
C LEU A 140 20.72 -10.16 -0.48
N SER A 141 21.08 -9.64 0.69
CA SER A 141 20.31 -9.82 1.92
C SER A 141 19.32 -8.66 2.08
N PRO A 142 18.24 -8.84 2.88
CA PRO A 142 17.35 -7.76 3.29
C PRO A 142 18.09 -6.65 4.04
#